data_AF-A0A519ETM6-F1
#
_entry.id   AF-A0A519ETM6-F1
#
_cell.length_a   1.000
_cell.length_b   1.000
_cell.length_c   1.000
_cell.angle_alpha   90.00
_cell.angle_beta   90.00
_cell.angle_gamma   90.00
#
_symmetry.space_group_name_H-M   'P 1'
#
loop_
_entity.id
_entity.type
_entity.pdbx_description
1 polymer ?
#
loop_
_entity_poly.entity_id
_entity_poly.type
_entity_poly.pdbx_seq_one_letter_code
_entity_poly.pdbx_strand_id
1 'polypeptide(L)'
;LDAPLHAICGDYVANDERARTITATHVLTHTSGLPNIVTSETPLKTYFAAGERFNYGSSAFGWLQRAMETVTGHPLEQLFQDRVCRRFAMADSGLQWQERFEANHAQGREMDGEAVPPRRLAKAAASWSLLTTAADYARFVQAVLIGDGLSSAMHARWLAPAIQAREGVDDVLNTGAALQEDVAWGLGWGLEPSRDCFFHWGNNPGFRAFVIGDVRTRDAVVWFANSARGLRLARLVLPATLPGEHRSLDWLQIGASLDA
;
A
#
# COMPACT_ATOMS: atom_id res chain seq x y z
N LEU A 1 3.84 0.14 18.12
CA LEU A 1 3.92 1.05 16.96
C LEU A 1 5.13 1.97 17.08
N ASP A 2 5.38 2.49 18.28
CA ASP A 2 6.35 3.57 18.49
C ASP A 2 7.74 3.09 18.93
N ALA A 3 7.92 1.78 19.15
CA ALA A 3 9.23 1.21 19.41
C ALA A 3 10.10 1.25 18.12
N PRO A 4 11.37 1.66 18.21
CA PRO A 4 12.26 1.64 17.06
C PRO A 4 12.47 0.24 16.49
N LEU A 5 12.42 0.10 15.17
CA LEU A 5 12.56 -1.21 14.50
C LEU A 5 13.95 -1.83 14.73
N HIS A 6 14.99 -1.01 14.92
CA HIS A 6 16.34 -1.49 15.22
C HIS A 6 16.39 -2.25 16.54
N ALA A 7 15.65 -1.79 17.55
CA ALA A 7 15.61 -2.43 18.87
C ALA A 7 14.87 -3.78 18.83
N ILE A 8 14.02 -4.00 17.82
CA ILE A 8 13.25 -5.23 17.66
C ILE A 8 14.03 -6.27 16.86
N CYS A 9 14.62 -5.88 15.72
CA CYS A 9 15.16 -6.84 14.74
C CYS A 9 16.51 -6.41 14.13
N GLY A 10 17.23 -5.52 14.81
CA GLY A 10 18.56 -5.05 14.39
C GLY A 10 18.53 -4.04 13.24
N ASP A 11 19.72 -3.66 12.79
CA ASP A 11 19.91 -2.69 11.72
C ASP A 11 19.41 -3.24 10.36
N TYR A 12 18.82 -2.36 9.53
CA TYR A 12 18.38 -2.66 8.16
C TYR A 12 19.10 -1.81 7.12
N VAL A 13 19.45 -0.58 7.51
CA VAL A 13 20.24 0.35 6.72
C VAL A 13 21.66 0.34 7.27
N ALA A 14 22.62 -0.04 6.44
CA ALA A 14 24.00 -0.19 6.88
C ALA A 14 24.62 1.18 7.22
N ASN A 15 25.27 1.27 8.39
CA ASN A 15 26.01 2.46 8.84
C ASN A 15 25.18 3.75 8.88
N ASP A 16 23.88 3.66 9.16
CA ASP A 16 22.98 4.81 9.24
C ASP A 16 22.37 4.93 10.65
N GLU A 17 22.95 5.81 11.47
CA GLU A 17 22.47 6.04 12.84
C GLU A 17 21.09 6.70 12.88
N ARG A 18 20.76 7.55 11.89
CA ARG A 18 19.45 8.22 11.83
C ARG A 18 18.33 7.19 11.64
N ALA A 19 18.59 6.14 10.85
CA ALA A 19 17.66 5.05 10.62
C ALA A 19 17.23 4.33 11.91
N ARG A 20 18.07 4.37 12.97
CA ARG A 20 17.76 3.71 14.25
C ARG A 20 16.58 4.35 14.99
N THR A 21 16.12 5.53 14.59
CA THR A 21 14.92 6.18 15.15
C THR A 21 13.62 5.78 14.43
N ILE A 22 13.71 5.02 13.33
CA ILE A 22 12.54 4.62 12.53
C ILE A 22 11.69 3.61 13.31
N THR A 23 10.38 3.86 13.37
CA THR A 23 9.38 3.05 14.07
C THR A 23 8.40 2.44 13.06
N ALA A 24 7.54 1.52 13.50
CA ALA A 24 6.47 1.00 12.64
C ALA A 24 5.52 2.11 12.18
N THR A 25 5.25 3.12 13.02
CA THR A 25 4.47 4.29 12.63
C THR A 25 5.11 5.01 11.44
N HIS A 26 6.41 5.30 11.51
CA HIS A 26 7.11 6.00 10.42
C HIS A 26 7.07 5.22 9.09
N VAL A 27 7.10 3.88 9.15
CA VAL A 27 6.96 3.04 7.95
C VAL A 27 5.54 3.12 7.40
N LEU A 28 4.53 2.93 8.24
CA LEU A 28 3.11 2.93 7.85
C LEU A 28 2.64 4.30 7.33
N THR A 29 3.23 5.39 7.83
CA THR A 29 2.91 6.77 7.40
C THR A 29 3.79 7.27 6.26
N HIS A 30 4.70 6.45 5.72
CA HIS A 30 5.69 6.86 4.73
C HIS A 30 6.50 8.11 5.12
N THR A 31 6.89 8.18 6.40
CA THR A 31 7.75 9.25 6.94
C THR A 31 9.09 8.71 7.42
N SER A 32 9.50 7.52 6.97
CA SER A 32 10.74 6.86 7.40
C SER A 32 12.01 7.57 6.91
N GLY A 33 11.93 8.34 5.82
CA GLY A 33 13.09 8.92 5.16
C GLY A 33 13.82 7.97 4.22
N LEU A 34 13.29 6.75 3.98
CA LEU A 34 13.87 5.76 3.08
C LEU A 34 13.22 5.85 1.67
N PRO A 35 13.96 5.51 0.60
CA PRO A 35 13.45 5.58 -0.77
C PRO A 35 12.36 4.53 -1.03
N ASN A 36 11.57 4.71 -2.10
CA ASN A 36 10.63 3.68 -2.54
C ASN A 36 11.35 2.48 -3.15
N ILE A 37 12.08 2.72 -4.23
CA ILE A 37 12.87 1.73 -4.96
C ILE A 37 14.34 2.07 -4.73
N VAL A 38 15.15 1.06 -4.41
CA VAL A 38 16.60 1.26 -4.22
C VAL A 38 17.29 1.17 -5.57
N THR A 39 17.97 2.24 -5.95
CA THR A 39 18.77 2.32 -7.20
C THR A 39 20.19 2.84 -6.92
N SER A 40 21.02 2.96 -7.94
CA SER A 40 22.32 3.65 -7.85
C SER A 40 22.17 5.13 -7.48
N GLU A 41 21.14 5.79 -7.99
CA GLU A 41 20.82 7.20 -7.76
C GLU A 41 20.15 7.40 -6.40
N THR A 42 19.36 6.41 -5.98
CA THR A 42 18.63 6.39 -4.72
C THR A 42 19.00 5.18 -3.86
N PRO A 43 20.25 5.10 -3.36
CA PRO A 43 20.68 3.99 -2.52
C PRO A 43 19.90 3.96 -1.20
N LEU A 44 19.85 2.78 -0.57
CA LEU A 44 19.19 2.61 0.72
C LEU A 44 19.95 3.36 1.82
N LYS A 45 19.45 4.55 2.17
CA LYS A 45 19.88 5.39 3.28
C LYS A 45 18.75 6.31 3.71
N THR A 46 18.90 6.96 4.85
CA THR A 46 17.99 8.05 5.25
C THR A 46 18.30 9.34 4.48
N TYR A 47 17.25 9.95 3.95
CA TYR A 47 17.31 11.23 3.22
C TYR A 47 16.85 12.41 4.06
N PHE A 48 16.02 12.15 5.07
CA PHE A 48 15.49 13.14 6.01
C PHE A 48 15.19 12.45 7.36
N ALA A 49 14.88 13.21 8.40
CA ALA A 49 14.59 12.65 9.72
C ALA A 49 13.24 11.90 9.74
N ALA A 50 13.16 10.80 10.51
CA ALA A 50 11.91 10.06 10.60
C ALA A 50 10.79 10.96 11.17
N GLY A 51 9.64 10.98 10.50
CA GLY A 51 8.52 11.86 10.83
C GLY A 51 8.54 13.25 10.18
N GLU A 52 9.64 13.66 9.54
CA GLU A 52 9.80 15.04 9.04
C GLU A 52 8.83 15.39 7.91
N ARG A 53 8.64 14.49 6.95
CA ARG A 53 7.76 14.70 5.78
C ARG A 53 7.32 13.39 5.16
N PHE A 54 6.27 13.46 4.34
CA PHE A 54 5.84 12.35 3.51
C PHE A 54 6.78 12.13 2.32
N ASN A 55 7.11 10.87 2.07
CA ASN A 55 7.65 10.37 0.81
C ASN A 55 7.29 8.88 0.69
N TYR A 56 6.45 8.50 -0.29
CA TYR A 56 6.05 7.10 -0.44
C TYR A 56 7.30 6.22 -0.58
N GLY A 57 7.41 5.20 0.27
CA GLY A 57 8.67 4.53 0.54
C GLY A 57 8.47 3.06 0.88
N SER A 58 8.38 2.20 -0.13
CA SER A 58 8.11 0.77 0.08
C SER A 58 9.30 -0.04 0.61
N SER A 59 10.55 0.43 0.46
CA SER A 59 11.74 -0.27 0.97
C SER A 59 11.68 -0.53 2.48
N ALA A 60 11.10 0.40 3.24
CA ALA A 60 10.98 0.30 4.70
C ALA A 60 10.04 -0.83 5.16
N PHE A 61 9.13 -1.30 4.30
CA PHE A 61 8.22 -2.40 4.62
C PHE A 61 8.94 -3.74 4.76
N GLY A 62 10.12 -3.92 4.14
CA GLY A 62 10.98 -5.08 4.39
C GLY A 62 11.49 -5.13 5.84
N TRP A 63 11.80 -3.97 6.42
CA TRP A 63 12.20 -3.88 7.83
C TRP A 63 11.02 -4.14 8.76
N LEU A 64 9.85 -3.58 8.44
CA LEU A 64 8.62 -3.81 9.21
C LEU A 64 8.21 -5.30 9.17
N GLN A 65 8.31 -5.95 8.01
CA GLN A 65 8.13 -7.39 7.88
C GLN A 65 9.05 -8.16 8.83
N ARG A 66 10.37 -7.88 8.79
CA ARG A 66 11.33 -8.55 9.66
C ARG A 66 11.01 -8.35 11.15
N ALA A 67 10.57 -7.16 11.53
CA ALA A 67 10.16 -6.87 12.90
C ALA A 67 8.93 -7.69 13.30
N MET A 68 7.91 -7.79 12.45
CA MET A 68 6.73 -8.62 12.68
C MET A 68 7.09 -10.10 12.83
N GLU A 69 7.95 -10.62 11.94
CA GLU A 69 8.41 -12.01 12.00
C GLU A 69 9.24 -12.28 13.26
N THR A 70 10.06 -11.33 13.68
CA THR A 70 10.86 -11.44 14.92
C THR A 70 10.00 -11.47 16.17
N VAL A 71 9.01 -10.58 16.27
CA VAL A 71 8.11 -10.50 17.44
C VAL A 71 7.23 -11.74 17.54
N THR A 72 6.78 -12.27 16.41
CA THR A 72 5.80 -13.36 16.39
C THR A 72 6.43 -14.75 16.29
N GLY A 73 7.68 -14.86 15.83
CA GLY A 73 8.33 -16.13 15.50
C GLY A 73 7.76 -16.83 14.26
N HIS A 74 6.93 -16.15 13.45
CA HIS A 74 6.26 -16.73 12.30
C HIS A 74 6.52 -15.91 11.02
N PRO A 75 6.64 -16.55 9.86
CA PRO A 75 6.82 -15.85 8.59
C PRO A 75 5.57 -15.04 8.21
N LEU A 76 5.75 -13.97 7.43
CA LEU A 76 4.67 -13.05 7.07
C LEU A 76 3.47 -13.74 6.40
N GLU A 77 3.71 -14.71 5.52
CA GLU A 77 2.63 -15.49 4.89
C GLU A 77 1.76 -16.19 5.93
N GLN A 78 2.36 -16.82 6.93
CA GLN A 78 1.60 -17.48 7.98
C GLN A 78 0.80 -16.48 8.82
N LEU A 79 1.40 -15.34 9.16
CA LEU A 79 0.69 -14.27 9.86
C LEU A 79 -0.52 -13.74 9.05
N PHE A 80 -0.33 -13.55 7.75
CA PHE A 80 -1.39 -13.10 6.84
C PHE A 80 -2.52 -14.13 6.75
N GLN A 81 -2.20 -15.41 6.56
CA GLN A 81 -3.18 -16.49 6.52
C GLN A 81 -3.96 -16.60 7.85
N ASP A 82 -3.24 -16.51 8.98
CA ASP A 82 -3.81 -16.63 10.32
C ASP A 82 -4.72 -15.47 10.70
N ARG A 83 -4.25 -14.24 10.49
CA ARG A 83 -4.86 -13.03 11.06
C ARG A 83 -5.79 -12.33 10.09
N VAL A 84 -5.63 -12.56 8.78
CA VAL A 84 -6.40 -11.89 7.72
C VAL A 84 -7.21 -12.91 6.93
N CYS A 85 -6.58 -13.84 6.20
CA CYS A 85 -7.32 -14.68 5.25
C CYS A 85 -8.38 -15.56 5.92
N ARG A 86 -8.02 -16.28 6.99
CA ARG A 86 -9.00 -17.12 7.71
C ARG A 86 -10.07 -16.30 8.40
N ARG A 87 -9.70 -15.13 8.95
CA ARG A 87 -10.64 -14.26 9.66
C ARG A 87 -11.70 -13.70 8.73
N PHE A 88 -11.32 -13.30 7.52
CA PHE A 88 -12.18 -12.59 6.57
C PHE A 88 -12.58 -13.46 5.37
N ALA A 89 -12.40 -14.78 5.47
CA ALA A 89 -12.72 -15.74 4.42
C ALA A 89 -12.13 -15.38 3.04
N MET A 90 -10.83 -15.08 3.00
CA MET A 90 -10.08 -14.77 1.78
C MET A 90 -9.29 -16.00 1.30
N ALA A 91 -10.00 -17.04 0.87
CA ALA A 91 -9.41 -18.35 0.55
C ALA A 91 -8.50 -18.34 -0.71
N ASP A 92 -8.74 -17.40 -1.61
CA ASP A 92 -8.01 -17.23 -2.87
C ASP A 92 -6.91 -16.15 -2.76
N SER A 93 -6.45 -15.89 -1.54
CA SER A 93 -5.45 -14.87 -1.25
C SER A 93 -4.19 -15.45 -0.60
N GLY A 94 -3.03 -14.86 -0.91
CA GLY A 94 -1.74 -15.20 -0.32
C GLY A 94 -0.64 -14.23 -0.73
N LEU A 95 0.45 -14.20 0.01
CA LEU A 95 1.65 -13.40 -0.26
C LEU A 95 2.76 -14.21 -0.97
N GLN A 96 2.56 -15.52 -1.12
CA GLN A 96 3.44 -16.46 -1.83
C GLN A 96 2.65 -17.20 -2.89
N TRP A 97 3.33 -17.64 -3.95
CA TRP A 97 2.72 -18.47 -4.97
C TRP A 97 2.33 -19.85 -4.40
N GLN A 98 1.11 -20.28 -4.72
CA GLN A 98 0.56 -21.58 -4.33
C GLN A 98 -0.07 -22.20 -5.57
N GLU A 99 0.08 -23.51 -5.76
CA GLU A 99 -0.40 -24.21 -6.97
C GLU A 99 -1.89 -23.97 -7.25
N ARG A 100 -2.70 -23.80 -6.20
CA ARG A 100 -4.14 -23.49 -6.34
C ARG A 100 -4.42 -22.21 -7.14
N PHE A 101 -3.48 -21.27 -7.21
CA PHE A 101 -3.67 -20.03 -7.97
C PHE A 101 -3.60 -20.24 -9.48
N GLU A 102 -3.01 -21.35 -9.96
CA GLU A 102 -2.86 -21.64 -11.40
C GLU A 102 -4.19 -21.54 -12.14
N ALA A 103 -5.25 -22.11 -11.56
CA ALA A 103 -6.55 -22.25 -12.21
C ALA A 103 -7.27 -20.91 -12.45
N ASN A 104 -6.89 -19.84 -11.75
CA ASN A 104 -7.55 -18.53 -11.82
C ASN A 104 -6.55 -17.36 -11.98
N HIS A 105 -5.30 -17.64 -12.36
CA HIS A 105 -4.30 -16.60 -12.54
C HIS A 105 -4.52 -15.84 -13.84
N ALA A 106 -4.74 -14.52 -13.74
CA ALA A 106 -4.88 -13.66 -14.90
C ALA A 106 -3.51 -13.37 -15.55
N GLN A 107 -3.43 -13.43 -16.88
CA GLN A 107 -2.22 -13.04 -17.63
C GLN A 107 -2.10 -11.51 -17.66
N GLY A 108 -1.08 -10.96 -16.99
CA GLY A 108 -0.78 -9.52 -17.01
C GLY A 108 -0.29 -9.05 -18.36
N ARG A 109 -0.58 -7.80 -18.73
CA ARG A 109 -0.21 -7.19 -20.01
C ARG A 109 0.32 -5.77 -19.88
N GLU A 110 1.47 -5.49 -20.51
CA GLU A 110 2.06 -4.15 -20.54
C GLU A 110 1.30 -3.18 -21.46
N MET A 111 1.79 -1.94 -21.56
CA MET A 111 1.17 -0.87 -22.35
C MET A 111 1.03 -1.22 -23.83
N ASP A 112 2.03 -1.90 -24.39
CA ASP A 112 2.06 -2.44 -25.76
C ASP A 112 1.19 -3.71 -25.95
N GLY A 113 0.66 -4.27 -24.87
CA GLY A 113 -0.15 -5.49 -24.87
C GLY A 113 0.63 -6.78 -24.66
N GLU A 114 1.97 -6.70 -24.56
CA GLU A 114 2.84 -7.84 -24.34
C GLU A 114 2.56 -8.52 -23.00
N ALA A 115 2.65 -9.86 -23.02
CA ALA A 115 2.35 -10.68 -21.85
C ALA A 115 3.50 -10.63 -20.83
N VAL A 116 3.16 -10.37 -19.56
CA VAL A 116 4.12 -10.41 -18.44
C VAL A 116 4.19 -11.81 -17.83
N PRO A 117 5.38 -12.44 -17.74
CA PRO A 117 5.50 -13.75 -17.10
C PRO A 117 4.91 -13.77 -15.67
N PRO A 118 4.16 -14.81 -15.28
CA PRO A 118 3.65 -14.95 -13.91
C PRO A 118 4.78 -14.92 -12.88
N ARG A 119 4.61 -14.12 -11.82
CA ARG A 119 5.56 -14.07 -10.70
C ARG A 119 5.23 -15.14 -9.67
N ARG A 120 5.93 -16.27 -9.73
CA ARG A 120 5.78 -17.37 -8.78
C ARG A 120 6.72 -17.18 -7.58
N LEU A 121 6.36 -16.26 -6.68
CA LEU A 121 7.20 -15.92 -5.53
C LEU A 121 7.20 -17.03 -4.48
N ALA A 122 8.40 -17.49 -4.09
CA ALA A 122 8.56 -18.45 -3.00
C ALA A 122 8.59 -17.81 -1.60
N LYS A 123 8.70 -16.47 -1.53
CA LYS A 123 8.77 -15.72 -0.27
C LYS A 123 7.89 -14.48 -0.35
N ALA A 124 7.25 -14.18 0.77
CA ALA A 124 6.41 -12.99 0.92
C ALA A 124 7.27 -11.72 0.99
N ALA A 125 6.78 -10.65 0.37
CA ALA A 125 7.32 -9.31 0.47
C ALA A 125 6.17 -8.34 0.81
N ALA A 126 6.21 -7.77 2.02
CA ALA A 126 5.14 -6.96 2.59
C ALA A 126 4.66 -5.79 1.70
N SER A 127 5.53 -5.26 0.84
CA SER A 127 5.19 -4.10 0.01
C SER A 127 4.49 -4.41 -1.32
N TRP A 128 4.52 -5.65 -1.83
CA TRP A 128 4.05 -5.90 -3.21
C TRP A 128 3.66 -7.33 -3.58
N SER A 129 3.80 -8.33 -2.69
CA SER A 129 3.67 -9.75 -3.07
C SER A 129 2.26 -10.33 -2.99
N LEU A 130 1.24 -9.53 -2.66
CA LEU A 130 -0.13 -10.02 -2.53
C LEU A 130 -0.70 -10.50 -3.88
N LEU A 131 -1.15 -11.76 -3.88
CA LEU A 131 -2.02 -12.36 -4.88
C LEU A 131 -3.40 -12.51 -4.23
N THR A 132 -4.45 -12.04 -4.91
CA THR A 132 -5.82 -12.03 -4.36
C THR A 132 -6.85 -11.90 -5.50
N THR A 133 -8.13 -12.01 -5.16
CA THR A 133 -9.25 -11.74 -6.05
C THR A 133 -9.98 -10.48 -5.61
N ALA A 134 -10.76 -9.85 -6.50
CA ALA A 134 -11.57 -8.70 -6.12
C ALA A 134 -12.57 -9.05 -5.02
N ALA A 135 -13.14 -10.26 -5.05
CA ALA A 135 -14.09 -10.73 -4.03
C ALA A 135 -13.42 -10.89 -2.66
N ASP A 136 -12.24 -11.51 -2.60
CA ASP A 136 -11.49 -11.66 -1.34
C ASP A 136 -11.07 -10.30 -0.78
N TYR A 137 -10.49 -9.45 -1.62
CA TYR A 137 -10.04 -8.15 -1.16
C TYR A 137 -11.22 -7.25 -0.75
N ALA A 138 -12.39 -7.39 -1.39
CA ALA A 138 -13.61 -6.71 -0.94
C ALA A 138 -14.04 -7.16 0.48
N ARG A 139 -13.86 -8.44 0.87
CA ARG A 139 -14.11 -8.88 2.25
C ARG A 139 -13.15 -8.22 3.24
N PHE A 140 -11.89 -8.05 2.87
CA PHE A 140 -10.93 -7.29 3.69
C PHE A 140 -11.33 -5.80 3.80
N VAL A 141 -11.77 -5.18 2.71
CA VAL A 141 -12.23 -3.78 2.69
C VAL A 141 -13.48 -3.59 3.55
N GLN A 142 -14.42 -4.55 3.55
CA GLN A 142 -15.55 -4.55 4.48
C GLN A 142 -15.09 -4.56 5.94
N ALA A 143 -14.09 -5.39 6.27
CA ALA A 143 -13.50 -5.42 7.61
C ALA A 143 -12.81 -4.10 7.97
N VAL A 144 -12.15 -3.44 7.01
CA VAL A 144 -11.56 -2.11 7.18
C VAL A 144 -12.65 -1.10 7.52
N LEU A 145 -13.75 -1.03 6.75
CA LEU A 145 -14.84 -0.08 6.94
C LEU A 145 -15.51 -0.16 8.32
N ILE A 146 -15.59 -1.35 8.92
CA ILE A 146 -16.23 -1.57 10.22
C ILE A 146 -15.24 -1.72 11.37
N GLY A 147 -13.93 -1.74 11.08
CA GLY A 147 -12.88 -1.95 12.07
C GLY A 147 -12.85 -3.37 12.67
N ASP A 148 -13.26 -4.40 11.93
CA ASP A 148 -13.32 -5.76 12.45
C ASP A 148 -11.93 -6.30 12.81
N GLY A 149 -11.78 -6.77 14.05
CA GLY A 149 -10.51 -7.24 14.61
C GLY A 149 -9.69 -6.14 15.29
N LEU A 150 -10.17 -4.90 15.32
CA LEU A 150 -9.53 -3.77 16.01
C LEU A 150 -10.41 -3.25 17.14
N SER A 151 -9.78 -2.61 18.13
CA SER A 151 -10.52 -1.76 19.06
C SER A 151 -11.02 -0.51 18.32
N SER A 152 -12.12 0.10 18.78
CA SER A 152 -12.64 1.34 18.17
C SER A 152 -11.58 2.45 18.11
N ALA A 153 -10.74 2.55 19.15
CA ALA A 153 -9.65 3.52 19.18
C ALA A 153 -8.56 3.22 18.13
N MET A 154 -8.23 1.95 17.89
CA MET A 154 -7.26 1.58 16.86
C MET A 154 -7.84 1.76 15.46
N HIS A 155 -9.11 1.41 15.24
CA HIS A 155 -9.78 1.65 13.95
C HIS A 155 -9.81 3.16 13.63
N ALA A 156 -10.19 4.00 14.59
CA ALA A 156 -10.15 5.46 14.43
C ALA A 156 -8.72 5.96 14.12
N ARG A 157 -7.70 5.45 14.84
CA ARG A 157 -6.29 5.80 14.57
C ARG A 157 -5.81 5.31 13.20
N TRP A 158 -6.31 4.18 12.72
CA TRP A 158 -5.89 3.57 11.46
C TRP A 158 -6.21 4.47 10.27
N LEU A 159 -7.40 5.06 10.27
CA LEU A 159 -7.93 5.90 9.20
C LEU A 159 -7.83 7.42 9.50
N ALA A 160 -7.15 7.80 10.58
CA ALA A 160 -6.90 9.21 10.88
C ALA A 160 -5.72 9.75 10.04
N PRO A 161 -5.82 10.98 9.48
CA PRO A 161 -4.70 11.65 8.84
C PRO A 161 -3.52 11.83 9.80
N ALA A 162 -2.36 11.24 9.48
CA ALA A 162 -1.14 11.37 10.26
C ALA A 162 -0.15 12.36 9.63
N ILE A 163 -0.11 12.45 8.31
CA ILE A 163 0.76 13.37 7.56
C ILE A 163 0.08 13.75 6.24
N GLN A 164 0.27 14.98 5.77
CA GLN A 164 -0.21 15.40 4.45
C GLN A 164 0.74 14.87 3.36
N ALA A 165 0.18 14.39 2.24
CA ALA A 165 0.98 13.98 1.11
C ALA A 165 1.61 15.21 0.41
N ARG A 166 2.58 14.95 -0.46
CA ARG A 166 3.28 15.97 -1.24
C ARG A 166 3.04 15.74 -2.72
N GLU A 167 3.28 16.77 -3.53
CA GLU A 167 3.30 16.63 -4.98
C GLU A 167 4.35 15.58 -5.39
N GLY A 168 3.96 14.67 -6.27
CA GLY A 168 4.75 13.48 -6.58
C GLY A 168 4.64 12.41 -5.49
N VAL A 169 4.65 11.16 -5.92
CA VAL A 169 4.40 10.02 -5.02
C VAL A 169 5.65 9.66 -4.21
N ASP A 170 6.79 9.46 -4.88
CA ASP A 170 7.98 8.81 -4.32
C ASP A 170 9.33 9.47 -4.69
N ASP A 171 9.34 10.79 -4.92
CA ASP A 171 10.58 11.54 -5.17
C ASP A 171 11.27 11.99 -3.87
N VAL A 172 12.09 11.09 -3.31
CA VAL A 172 12.81 11.32 -2.05
C VAL A 172 13.82 12.47 -2.15
N LEU A 173 14.29 12.78 -3.35
CA LEU A 173 15.29 13.82 -3.62
C LEU A 173 14.63 15.20 -3.78
N ASN A 174 13.36 15.27 -4.17
CA ASN A 174 12.63 16.52 -4.26
C ASN A 174 12.25 17.07 -2.88
N THR A 175 13.14 17.90 -2.34
CA THR A 175 12.92 18.59 -1.07
C THR A 175 11.93 19.75 -1.15
N GLY A 176 11.60 20.22 -2.37
CA GLY A 176 10.77 21.40 -2.60
C GLY A 176 9.31 21.11 -2.98
N ALA A 177 8.91 19.84 -3.17
CA ALA A 177 7.54 19.48 -3.51
C ALA A 177 6.52 20.08 -2.54
N ALA A 178 5.50 20.73 -3.11
CA ALA A 178 4.40 21.34 -2.37
C ALA A 178 3.56 20.27 -1.66
N LEU A 179 2.78 20.69 -0.66
CA LEU A 179 1.79 19.81 -0.04
C LEU A 179 0.64 19.58 -1.02
N GLN A 180 0.15 18.34 -1.09
CA GLN A 180 -1.02 18.00 -1.89
C GLN A 180 -2.29 18.34 -1.10
N GLU A 181 -3.16 19.17 -1.68
CA GLU A 181 -4.46 19.45 -1.07
C GLU A 181 -5.31 18.18 -1.00
N ASP A 182 -5.92 17.98 0.17
CA ASP A 182 -6.88 16.90 0.44
C ASP A 182 -6.40 15.49 0.10
N VAL A 183 -5.08 15.27 0.19
CA VAL A 183 -4.49 13.94 0.20
C VAL A 183 -3.58 13.84 1.42
N ALA A 184 -3.90 12.90 2.28
CA ALA A 184 -3.12 12.59 3.48
C ALA A 184 -2.79 11.10 3.54
N TRP A 185 -1.98 10.73 4.52
CA TRP A 185 -1.65 9.34 4.80
C TRP A 185 -1.90 9.00 6.26
N GLY A 186 -2.59 7.89 6.49
CA GLY A 186 -2.82 7.28 7.80
C GLY A 186 -1.83 6.15 8.08
N LEU A 187 -2.27 5.11 8.80
CA LEU A 187 -1.43 3.94 9.04
C LEU A 187 -1.58 2.93 7.88
N GLY A 188 -0.84 3.12 6.79
CA GLY A 188 -0.84 2.22 5.63
C GLY A 188 -1.98 2.46 4.63
N TRP A 189 -2.74 3.55 4.78
CA TRP A 189 -3.78 3.98 3.85
C TRP A 189 -3.55 5.42 3.43
N GLY A 190 -3.75 5.72 2.14
CA GLY A 190 -4.00 7.08 1.68
C GLY A 190 -5.40 7.52 2.08
N LEU A 191 -5.60 8.81 2.27
CA LEU A 191 -6.85 9.39 2.76
C LEU A 191 -7.23 10.62 1.92
N GLU A 192 -8.54 10.82 1.74
CA GLU A 192 -9.15 12.07 1.28
C GLU A 192 -9.94 12.67 2.47
N PRO A 193 -9.30 13.47 3.33
CA PRO A 193 -9.89 13.90 4.61
C PRO A 193 -11.21 14.66 4.47
N SER A 194 -11.38 15.47 3.42
CA SER A 194 -12.62 16.23 3.20
C SER A 194 -13.83 15.34 2.87
N ARG A 195 -13.56 14.08 2.47
CA ARG A 195 -14.55 13.12 2.02
C ARG A 195 -14.75 11.93 2.95
N ASP A 196 -13.93 11.81 3.99
CA ASP A 196 -13.85 10.61 4.84
C ASP A 196 -13.60 9.33 4.02
N CYS A 197 -12.81 9.43 2.95
CA CYS A 197 -12.41 8.29 2.14
C CYS A 197 -10.99 7.81 2.50
N PHE A 198 -10.78 6.50 2.45
CA PHE A 198 -9.44 5.89 2.40
C PHE A 198 -9.20 5.25 1.04
N PHE A 199 -7.95 5.19 0.60
CA PHE A 199 -7.57 4.59 -0.67
C PHE A 199 -6.18 3.97 -0.64
N HIS A 200 -5.93 3.09 -1.61
CA HIS A 200 -4.59 2.63 -1.96
C HIS A 200 -4.55 2.22 -3.44
N TRP A 201 -3.35 2.16 -4.02
CA TRP A 201 -3.15 1.67 -5.37
C TRP A 201 -2.07 0.59 -5.42
N GLY A 202 -2.01 -0.11 -6.55
CA GLY A 202 -0.94 -1.06 -6.85
C GLY A 202 -0.49 -0.92 -8.29
N ASN A 203 0.83 -0.96 -8.48
CA ASN A 203 1.47 -0.89 -9.79
C ASN A 203 2.55 -1.98 -9.84
N ASN A 204 2.21 -3.09 -10.48
CA ASN A 204 3.15 -4.14 -10.83
C ASN A 204 3.20 -4.26 -12.36
N PRO A 205 4.30 -4.78 -12.94
CA PRO A 205 4.34 -5.06 -14.38
C PRO A 205 3.13 -5.86 -14.84
N GLY A 206 2.42 -5.33 -15.83
CA GLY A 206 1.22 -5.92 -16.41
C GLY A 206 -0.04 -5.88 -15.54
N PHE A 207 -0.02 -5.26 -14.36
CA PHE A 207 -1.16 -5.19 -13.45
C PHE A 207 -1.36 -3.81 -12.85
N ARG A 208 -2.62 -3.42 -12.66
CA ARG A 208 -3.00 -2.23 -11.89
C ARG A 208 -4.06 -2.59 -10.87
N ALA A 209 -3.97 -1.96 -9.71
CA ALA A 209 -4.92 -2.09 -8.63
C ALA A 209 -5.28 -0.72 -8.09
N PHE A 210 -6.53 -0.55 -7.68
CA PHE A 210 -7.00 0.61 -6.96
C PHE A 210 -8.12 0.21 -6.01
N VAL A 211 -8.10 0.75 -4.81
CA VAL A 211 -9.17 0.58 -3.83
C VAL A 211 -9.47 1.94 -3.21
N ILE A 212 -10.74 2.21 -2.99
CA ILE A 212 -11.21 3.36 -2.25
C ILE A 212 -12.51 3.01 -1.51
N GLY A 213 -12.67 3.51 -0.29
CA GLY A 213 -13.88 3.33 0.51
C GLY A 213 -14.27 4.60 1.25
N ASP A 214 -15.56 4.88 1.28
CA ASP A 214 -16.18 5.97 2.04
C ASP A 214 -16.61 5.42 3.41
N VAL A 215 -16.00 5.94 4.49
CA VAL A 215 -16.24 5.44 5.85
C VAL A 215 -17.66 5.78 6.35
N ARG A 216 -18.26 6.87 5.82
CA ARG A 216 -19.59 7.34 6.22
C ARG A 216 -20.69 6.49 5.61
N THR A 217 -20.64 6.26 4.30
CA THR A 217 -21.67 5.47 3.61
C THR A 217 -21.40 3.97 3.69
N ARG A 218 -20.14 3.59 3.96
CA ARG A 218 -19.62 2.21 3.92
C ARG A 218 -19.68 1.58 2.53
N ASP A 219 -19.65 2.41 1.51
CA ASP A 219 -19.46 1.98 0.14
C ASP A 219 -17.97 1.93 -0.19
N ALA A 220 -17.59 0.99 -1.05
CA ALA A 220 -16.21 0.90 -1.52
C ALA A 220 -16.14 0.33 -2.93
N VAL A 221 -15.05 0.67 -3.62
CA VAL A 221 -14.67 0.11 -4.91
C VAL A 221 -13.33 -0.61 -4.77
N VAL A 222 -13.30 -1.86 -5.21
CA VAL A 222 -12.07 -2.63 -5.40
C VAL A 222 -11.91 -2.88 -6.90
N TRP A 223 -10.80 -2.42 -7.45
CA TRP A 223 -10.51 -2.50 -8.88
C TRP A 223 -9.19 -3.21 -9.11
N PHE A 224 -9.22 -4.38 -9.74
CA PHE A 224 -8.03 -5.08 -10.22
C PHE A 224 -8.10 -5.26 -11.72
N ALA A 225 -6.97 -4.99 -12.39
CA ALA A 225 -6.85 -5.12 -13.83
C ALA A 225 -5.51 -5.79 -14.19
N ASN A 226 -5.57 -6.77 -15.08
CA ASN A 226 -4.39 -7.44 -15.66
C ASN A 226 -3.84 -6.69 -16.88
N SER A 227 -3.87 -5.36 -16.84
CA SER A 227 -3.27 -4.51 -17.86
C SER A 227 -2.68 -3.24 -17.25
N ALA A 228 -1.55 -2.81 -17.77
CA ALA A 228 -0.94 -1.52 -17.43
C ALA A 228 -1.86 -0.31 -17.76
N ARG A 229 -2.79 -0.47 -18.70
CA ARG A 229 -3.86 0.51 -19.05
C ARG A 229 -5.12 0.38 -18.18
N GLY A 230 -5.07 -0.44 -17.14
CA GLY A 230 -6.23 -1.00 -16.43
C GLY A 230 -7.09 -0.01 -15.66
N LEU A 231 -6.58 1.19 -15.37
CA LEU A 231 -7.28 2.22 -14.58
C LEU A 231 -7.69 3.44 -15.41
N ARG A 232 -7.53 3.43 -16.75
CA ARG A 232 -7.85 4.60 -17.60
C ARG A 232 -9.31 5.05 -17.53
N LEU A 233 -10.22 4.14 -17.19
CA LEU A 233 -11.65 4.42 -17.05
C LEU A 233 -12.06 4.74 -15.60
N ALA A 234 -11.12 4.86 -14.66
CA ALA A 234 -11.44 5.07 -13.25
C ALA A 234 -12.28 6.34 -13.03
N ARG A 235 -11.97 7.43 -13.75
CA ARG A 235 -12.73 8.69 -13.67
C ARG A 235 -14.16 8.60 -14.19
N LEU A 236 -14.46 7.62 -15.04
CA LEU A 236 -15.81 7.39 -15.57
C LEU A 236 -16.61 6.41 -14.70
N VAL A 237 -15.94 5.38 -14.18
CA VAL A 237 -16.60 4.27 -13.48
C VAL A 237 -16.71 4.51 -11.97
N LEU A 238 -15.69 5.10 -11.34
CA LEU A 238 -15.69 5.32 -9.89
C LEU A 238 -16.88 6.17 -9.41
N PRO A 239 -17.25 7.28 -10.07
CA PRO A 239 -18.39 8.11 -9.64
C PRO A 239 -19.75 7.40 -9.65
N ALA A 240 -19.87 6.25 -10.34
CA ALA A 240 -21.10 5.46 -10.35
C ALA A 240 -21.37 4.76 -9.00
N THR A 241 -20.33 4.47 -8.23
CA THR A 241 -20.44 3.84 -6.90
C THR A 241 -20.12 4.83 -5.78
N LEU A 242 -19.09 5.67 -5.96
CA LEU A 242 -18.69 6.71 -5.01
C LEU A 242 -18.77 8.06 -5.73
N PRO A 243 -19.93 8.75 -5.70
CA PRO A 243 -20.12 10.00 -6.43
C PRO A 243 -19.17 11.09 -5.95
N GLY A 244 -18.74 11.99 -6.85
CA GLY A 244 -17.91 13.16 -6.52
C GLY A 244 -16.48 13.06 -7.06
N GLU A 245 -15.70 14.13 -6.84
CA GLU A 245 -14.30 14.18 -7.25
C GLU A 245 -13.40 13.49 -6.22
N HIS A 246 -12.43 12.72 -6.71
CA HIS A 246 -11.49 11.96 -5.88
C HIS A 246 -10.07 12.43 -6.12
N ARG A 247 -9.53 13.20 -5.19
CA ARG A 247 -8.16 13.76 -5.22
C ARG A 247 -7.09 12.69 -5.27
N SER A 248 -7.36 11.48 -4.80
CA SER A 248 -6.45 10.35 -4.98
C SER A 248 -6.19 10.04 -6.45
N LEU A 249 -7.19 10.19 -7.33
CA LEU A 249 -7.00 9.96 -8.78
C LEU A 249 -6.17 11.06 -9.43
N ASP A 250 -6.32 12.31 -8.98
CA ASP A 250 -5.51 13.45 -9.44
C ASP A 250 -4.05 13.28 -9.03
N TRP A 251 -3.83 13.01 -7.74
CA TRP A 251 -2.50 12.84 -7.17
C TRP A 251 -1.72 11.67 -7.80
N LEU A 252 -2.41 10.55 -8.06
CA LEU A 252 -1.83 9.39 -8.73
C LEU A 252 -1.80 9.51 -10.27
N GLN A 253 -2.32 10.61 -10.83
CA GLN A 253 -2.48 10.82 -12.28
C GLN A 253 -3.25 9.69 -12.98
N ILE A 254 -4.15 9.03 -12.25
CA ILE A 254 -4.95 7.92 -12.78
C ILE A 254 -6.02 8.47 -13.72
N GLY A 255 -6.07 7.92 -14.94
CA GLY A 255 -7.03 8.32 -15.96
C GLY A 255 -6.89 9.76 -16.42
N ALA A 256 -5.72 10.39 -16.23
CA ALA A 256 -5.43 11.75 -16.68
C ALA A 256 -5.35 11.87 -18.22
N SER A 257 -5.15 10.74 -18.92
CA SER A 257 -5.26 10.63 -20.37
C SER A 257 -5.96 9.30 -20.73
N LEU A 258 -6.92 9.35 -21.66
CA LEU A 258 -7.52 8.15 -22.25
C LEU A 258 -6.63 7.55 -23.36
N ASP A 259 -5.66 8.33 -23.85
CA ASP A 259 -4.82 8.04 -25.01
C ASP A 259 -3.40 7.55 -24.64
N ALA A 260 -3.10 7.40 -23.34
CA ALA A 260 -1.80 6.96 -22.83
C ALA A 260 -1.76 5.45 -22.56
#